data_AF-A0A1I2PDC2-F1
#
_entry.id   AF-A0A1I2PDC2-F1
#
_cell.length_a   1.000
_cell.length_b   1.000
_cell.length_c   1.000
_cell.angle_alpha   90.00
_cell.angle_beta   90.00
_cell.angle_gamma   90.00
#
_symmetry.space_group_name_H-M   'P 1'
#
loop_
_entity.id
_entity.type
_entity.pdbx_description
1 polymer ?
#
loop_
_entity_poly.entity_id
_entity_poly.type
_entity_poly.pdbx_seq_one_letter_code
_entity_poly.pdbx_strand_id
1 'polypeptide(L)' 'MEQLRKQSPAELERAEFHERFARSFTDPRFDGLRDAVDALEELAWRQYCEQRWPAPRH' A
#
# COMPACT_ATOMS: atom_id res chain seq x y z
N MET A 1 -27.36 6.27 11.01
CA MET A 1 -26.38 5.38 11.67
C MET A 1 -25.34 5.04 10.63
N GLU A 2 -24.28 5.85 10.57
CA GLU A 2 -23.21 5.72 9.58
C GLU A 2 -22.52 4.38 9.81
N GLN A 3 -22.67 3.49 8.84
CA GLN A 3 -22.09 2.17 8.80
C GLN A 3 -20.59 2.38 8.60
N LEU A 4 -19.88 2.52 9.72
CA LEU A 4 -18.42 2.50 9.79
C LEU A 4 -18.01 1.09 9.36
N ARG A 5 -17.94 0.91 8.03
CA ARG A 5 -17.35 -0.26 7.38
C ARG A 5 -16.01 -0.42 8.08
N LYS A 6 -15.88 -1.50 8.85
CA LYS A 6 -14.64 -1.84 9.55
C LYS A 6 -13.60 -2.04 8.46
N GLN A 7 -12.92 -0.97 8.08
CA GLN A 7 -11.72 -1.05 7.27
C GLN A 7 -10.81 -1.96 8.09
N SER A 8 -10.45 -3.09 7.51
CA SER A 8 -9.53 -4.00 8.17
C SER A 8 -8.25 -3.22 8.48
N PRO A 9 -7.54 -3.51 9.58
CA PRO A 9 -6.28 -2.81 9.88
C PRO A 9 -5.32 -2.83 8.67
N ALA A 10 -5.31 -3.93 7.90
CA ALA A 10 -4.57 -4.03 6.65
C ALA A 10 -5.01 -3.04 5.56
N GLU A 11 -6.30 -2.70 5.45
CA GLU A 11 -6.81 -1.74 4.45
C GLU A 11 -6.47 -0.29 4.83
N LEU A 12 -6.56 0.03 6.12
CA LEU A 12 -6.13 1.32 6.66
C LEU A 12 -4.63 1.52 6.48
N GLU A 13 -3.83 0.49 6.75
CA GLU A 13 -2.38 0.52 6.57
C GLU A 13 -1.97 0.58 5.11
N ARG A 14 -2.74 -0.06 4.21
CA ARG A 14 -2.52 0.06 2.77
C ARG A 14 -2.73 1.49 2.29
N ALA A 15 -3.79 2.15 2.75
CA ALA A 15 -4.07 3.54 2.38
C ALA A 15 -2.95 4.48 2.87
N GLU A 16 -2.50 4.31 4.12
CA GLU A 16 -1.40 5.12 4.67
C GLU A 16 -0.06 4.83 3.97
N PHE A 17 0.20 3.58 3.60
CA PHE A 17 1.35 3.19 2.80
C PHE A 17 1.29 3.82 1.41
N HIS A 18 0.16 3.72 0.72
CA HIS A 18 -0.10 4.32 -0.58
C HIS A 18 0.14 5.84 -0.55
N GLU A 19 -0.41 6.56 0.43
CA GLU A 19 -0.19 8.01 0.55
C GLU A 19 1.28 8.37 0.74
N ARG A 20 2.01 7.64 1.61
CA ARG A 20 3.46 7.87 1.80
C ARG A 20 4.27 7.52 0.57
N PHE A 21 3.91 6.43 -0.12
CA PHE A 21 4.56 5.96 -1.33
C PHE A 21 4.33 6.96 -2.46
N ALA A 22 3.07 7.29 -2.77
CA ALA A 22 2.67 8.27 -3.77
C ALA A 22 3.32 9.65 -3.53
N ARG A 23 3.46 10.10 -2.28
CA ARG A 23 4.19 11.35 -1.95
C ARG A 23 5.65 11.34 -2.41
N SER A 24 6.28 10.18 -2.48
CA SER A 24 7.66 10.04 -2.97
C SER A 24 7.73 10.06 -4.50
N PHE A 25 6.62 9.74 -5.19
CA PHE A 25 6.48 9.69 -6.64
C PHE A 25 5.63 10.84 -7.23
N THR A 26 5.40 11.91 -6.46
CA THR A 26 4.65 13.10 -6.93
C THR A 26 5.36 13.91 -8.02
N ASP A 27 6.60 13.56 -8.37
CA ASP A 27 7.36 14.27 -9.39
C ASP A 27 6.79 13.98 -10.80
N PRO A 28 6.59 15.01 -11.64
CA PRO A 28 5.99 14.86 -12.96
C PRO A 28 6.80 13.97 -13.92
N ARG A 29 8.05 13.61 -13.60
CA ARG A 29 8.82 12.61 -14.37
C ARG A 29 8.25 11.20 -14.23
N PHE A 30 7.53 10.91 -13.14
CA PHE A 30 6.90 9.61 -12.92
C PHE A 30 5.51 9.50 -13.56
N ASP A 31 4.98 10.57 -14.17
CA ASP A 31 3.65 10.55 -14.80
C ASP A 31 3.54 9.48 -15.90
N GLY A 32 4.59 9.33 -16.71
CA GLY A 32 4.69 8.27 -17.72
C GLY A 32 5.06 6.89 -17.17
N LEU A 33 5.41 6.80 -15.89
CA LEU A 33 5.82 5.58 -15.21
C LEU A 33 4.80 5.13 -14.15
N ARG A 34 3.59 5.72 -14.15
CA ARG A 34 2.54 5.39 -13.16
C ARG A 34 2.23 3.90 -13.09
N ASP A 35 2.21 3.21 -14.23
CA ASP A 35 2.04 1.75 -14.30
C ASP A 35 3.16 1.00 -13.57
N ALA A 36 4.41 1.40 -13.78
CA ALA A 36 5.56 0.81 -13.09
C ALA A 36 5.57 1.15 -11.58
N VAL A 37 5.15 2.35 -11.22
CA VAL A 37 5.02 2.78 -9.81
C VAL A 37 3.92 1.98 -9.11
N ASP A 38 2.79 1.73 -9.77
CA ASP A 38 1.69 0.90 -9.25
C ASP A 38 2.14 -0.56 -9.02
N ALA A 39 2.84 -1.15 -10.00
CA ALA A 39 3.41 -2.48 -9.86
C ALA A 39 4.46 -2.57 -8.72
N LEU A 40 5.28 -1.52 -8.56
CA LEU A 40 6.23 -1.43 -7.45
C LEU A 40 5.53 -1.29 -6.11
N GLU A 41 4.43 -0.52 -6.04
CA GLU A 41 3.63 -0.38 -4.83
C GLU A 41 3.02 -1.72 -4.42
N GLU A 42 2.42 -2.46 -5.35
CA GLU A 42 1.86 -3.79 -5.07
C GLU A 42 2.92 -4.74 -4.52
N LEU A 43 4.11 -4.76 -5.11
CA LEU A 43 5.22 -5.60 -4.65
C LEU A 43 5.69 -5.18 -3.26
N ALA A 44 5.88 -3.88 -3.04
CA ALA A 44 6.31 -3.33 -1.76
C ALA A 44 5.26 -3.59 -0.66
N TRP A 45 3.97 -3.48 -0.99
CA TRP A 45 2.86 -3.80 -0.09
C TRP A 45 2.84 -5.28 0.28
N ARG A 46 3.02 -6.19 -0.70
CA ARG A 46 3.10 -7.63 -0.44
C ARG A 46 4.25 -7.97 0.50
N GLN A 47 5.44 -7.45 0.22
CA GLN A 47 6.62 -7.64 1.07
C GLN A 47 6.43 -7.06 2.48
N TYR A 48 5.81 -5.89 2.58
CA TYR A 48 5.47 -5.27 3.85
C TYR A 48 4.49 -6.13 4.67
N CYS A 49 3.47 -6.67 4.02
CA CYS A 49 2.48 -7.54 4.65
C CYS A 49 3.10 -8.87 5.10
N GLU A 50 3.99 -9.46 4.29
CA GLU A 50 4.73 -10.68 4.66
C GLU A 50 5.64 -10.47 5.88
N GLN A 51 6.31 -9.32 5.98
CA GLN A 51 7.17 -8.98 7.11
C GLN A 51 6.38 -8.69 8.39
N ARG A 52 5.24 -8.01 8.26
CA ARG A 52 4.46 -7.50 9.39
C ARG A 52 3.47 -8.52 9.94
N TRP A 53 2.94 -9.36 9.05
CA TRP A 53 2.07 -10.47 9.40
C TRP A 53 2.66 -11.77 8.85
N PRO A 54 3.81 -12.21 9.39
CA PRO A 54 4.36 -13.49 9.01
C PRO A 54 3.30 -14.55 9.28
N ALA A 55 3.03 -15.40 8.29
CA ALA A 55 2.14 -16.52 8.47
C ALA A 55 2.56 -17.28 9.74
N PRO A 56 1.61 -17.70 10.61
CA PRO A 56 1.95 -18.38 11.85
C PRO A 56 2.78 -19.61 11.50
N ARG A 57 4.06 -19.58 11.89
CA ARG A 57 4.98 -20.71 11.70
C ARG A 57 4.51 -21.82 12.63
N HIS A 58 4.04 -22.92 12.05
CA HIS A 58 3.63 -24.13 12.77
C HIS A 58 4.84 -24.90 13.28
#